data_AF-A0A2W1ESQ9-F1
#
_entry.id   AF-A0A2W1ESQ9-F1
#
_cell.length_a   1.000
_cell.length_b   1.000
_cell.length_c   1.000
_cell.angle_alpha   90.00
_cell.angle_beta   90.00
_cell.angle_gamma   90.00
#
_symmetry.space_group_name_H-M   'P 1'
#
loop_
_entity.id
_entity.type
_entity.pdbx_description
1 polymer ?
#
loop_
_entity_poly.entity_id
_entity_poly.type
_entity_poly.pdbx_seq_one_letter_code
_entity_poly.pdbx_strand_id
1 'polypeptide(L)' 'MEELKANVLAIEKDGLVWGGSKLVAVGFGIKKLQLNVVIEDDKVSLDDLQAQIEEDEDHVQSTDVVAMQKL' A
#
# COMPACT_ATOMS: atom_id res chain seq x y z
N MET A 1 4.78 10.92 6.60
CA MET A 1 4.03 10.60 5.37
C MET A 1 4.94 10.36 4.18
N GLU A 2 6.05 11.10 4.02
CA GLU A 2 7.03 10.80 2.97
C GLU A 2 7.76 9.48 3.25
N GLU A 3 8.18 9.24 4.50
CA GLU A 3 8.79 7.97 4.95
C GLU A 3 7.86 6.77 4.75
N LEU A 4 6.61 6.84 5.25
CA LEU A 4 5.57 5.84 4.97
C LEU A 4 5.50 5.47 3.48
N LYS A 5 5.44 6.48 2.59
CA LYS A 5 5.36 6.23 1.16
C LYS A 5 6.65 5.61 0.62
N ALA A 6 7.82 6.09 1.05
CA ALA A 6 9.10 5.56 0.63
C ALA A 6 9.28 4.09 1.04
N ASN A 7 8.90 3.75 2.27
CA ASN A 7 8.97 2.39 2.80
C ASN A 7 8.07 1.43 2.02
N VAL A 8 6.82 1.83 1.74
CA VAL A 8 5.90 1.02 0.90
C VAL A 8 6.45 0.83 -0.51
N LEU A 9 6.94 1.90 -1.15
CA LEU A 9 7.46 1.83 -2.52
C LEU A 9 8.80 1.07 -2.64
N ALA A 10 9.52 0.89 -1.52
CA ALA A 10 10.75 0.11 -1.47
C ALA A 10 10.50 -1.41 -1.47
N ILE A 11 9.25 -1.85 -1.27
CA ILE A 11 8.90 -3.27 -1.39
C ILE A 11 8.93 -3.67 -2.86
N GLU A 12 9.87 -4.55 -3.19
CA GLU A 12 10.04 -5.13 -4.52
C GLU A 12 9.73 -6.63 -4.49
N LYS A 13 8.84 -7.08 -5.38
CA LYS A 13 8.47 -8.49 -5.58
C LYS A 13 8.27 -8.76 -7.08
N ASP A 14 8.58 -9.98 -7.53
CA ASP A 14 8.20 -10.40 -8.88
C ASP A 14 6.67 -10.40 -9.02
N GLY A 15 6.16 -9.84 -10.12
CA GLY A 15 4.72 -9.67 -10.33
C GLY A 15 4.06 -8.53 -9.56
N LEU A 16 4.81 -7.65 -8.88
CA LEU A 16 4.28 -6.46 -8.21
C LEU A 16 4.69 -5.18 -8.95
N VAL A 17 3.71 -4.31 -9.24
CA VAL A 17 3.95 -3.00 -9.84
C VAL A 17 3.21 -1.91 -9.07
N TRP A 18 3.95 -0.97 -8.49
CA TRP A 18 3.39 0.22 -7.86
C TRP A 18 2.90 1.25 -8.88
N GLY A 19 1.74 1.84 -8.63
CA GLY A 19 1.13 2.88 -9.45
C GLY A 19 1.10 4.26 -8.79
N GLY A 20 0.18 5.11 -9.26
CA GLY A 20 -0.02 6.45 -8.71
C GLY A 20 -0.44 6.46 -7.24
N SER A 21 -0.04 7.49 -6.51
CA SER A 21 -0.34 7.69 -5.08
C SER A 21 -0.92 9.07 -4.80
N LYS A 22 -1.79 9.20 -3.81
CA LYS A 22 -2.31 10.48 -3.30
C LYS A 22 -2.51 10.42 -1.78
N LEU A 23 -2.53 11.59 -1.14
CA LEU A 23 -2.96 11.71 0.25
C LEU A 23 -4.44 12.08 0.30
N VAL A 24 -5.22 11.32 1.07
CA VAL A 24 -6.66 11.54 1.21
C VAL A 24 -6.98 11.89 2.65
N ALA A 25 -7.68 13.01 2.87
CA ALA A 25 -8.13 13.40 4.21
C ALA A 25 -9.19 12.44 4.73
N VAL A 26 -9.06 12.03 5.99
CA VAL A 26 -10.03 11.15 6.68
C VAL A 26 -10.76 11.84 7.84
N GLY A 27 -10.34 13.06 8.19
CA GLY A 27 -10.95 13.88 9.25
C GLY A 27 -9.91 14.39 10.24
N PHE A 28 -10.26 15.42 11.03
CA PHE A 28 -9.44 15.91 12.15
C PHE A 28 -7.97 16.24 11.81
N GLY A 29 -7.70 16.68 10.58
CA GLY A 29 -6.34 16.97 10.10
C GLY A 29 -5.52 15.73 9.69
N ILE A 30 -6.05 14.53 9.86
CA ILE A 30 -5.41 13.26 9.50
C ILE A 30 -5.62 12.97 8.02
N LYS A 31 -4.57 12.47 7.37
CA LYS A 31 -4.59 11.99 5.98
C LYS A 31 -4.07 10.56 5.91
N LYS A 32 -4.69 9.74 5.08
CA LYS A 32 -4.17 8.42 4.71
C LYS A 32 -3.42 8.46 3.38
N LEU A 33 -2.42 7.60 3.23
CA LEU A 33 -1.82 7.31 1.95
C LEU A 33 -2.75 6.38 1.17
N GLN A 34 -3.10 6.75 -0.06
CA GLN A 34 -3.80 5.87 -0.99
C GLN A 34 -2.95 5.72 -2.25
N LEU A 35 -2.70 4.50 -2.66
CA LEU A 35 -1.89 4.18 -3.83
C LEU A 35 -2.49 3.02 -4.61
N ASN A 36 -2.18 2.97 -5.90
CA ASN A 36 -2.56 1.87 -6.77
C ASN A 36 -1.44 0.83 -6.81
N VAL A 37 -1.80 -0.44 -6.93
CA VAL A 37 -0.87 -1.55 -7.15
C VAL A 37 -1.48 -2.49 -8.17
N VAL A 38 -0.65 -3.02 -9.05
CA VAL A 38 -0.99 -4.11 -9.97
C VAL A 38 -0.19 -5.32 -9.54
N ILE A 39 -0.86 -6.46 -9.44
CA ILE A 39 -0.26 -7.72 -9.01
C ILE A 39 -0.53 -8.84 -10.03
N GLU A 40 0.40 -9.76 -10.16
CA GLU A 40 0.17 -11.07 -10.78
C GLU A 40 -0.37 -12.03 -9.71
N ASP A 41 -1.63 -12.46 -9.86
CA ASP A 41 -2.36 -13.28 -8.86
C ASP A 41 -1.60 -14.56 -8.46
N ASP A 42 -0.89 -15.19 -9.40
CA ASP A 42 -0.14 -16.44 -9.17
C ASP A 42 1.17 -16.24 -8.40
N LYS A 43 1.62 -14.98 -8.21
CA LYS A 43 2.93 -14.66 -7.63
C LYS A 43 2.86 -13.83 -6.35
N VAL A 44 1.85 -12.97 -6.23
CA VAL A 44 1.76 -12.00 -5.14
C VAL A 44 0.44 -12.18 -4.41
N SER A 45 0.53 -12.61 -3.15
CA SER A 45 -0.60 -12.57 -2.21
C SER A 45 -0.79 -11.14 -1.72
N LEU A 46 -2.02 -10.62 -1.84
CA LEU A 46 -2.38 -9.31 -1.32
C LEU A 46 -2.31 -9.28 0.21
N ASP A 47 -2.71 -10.36 0.88
CA ASP A 47 -2.66 -10.47 2.33
C ASP A 47 -1.20 -10.42 2.85
N ASP A 48 -0.28 -11.11 2.17
CA ASP A 48 1.15 -11.10 2.53
C ASP A 48 1.78 -9.73 2.27
N LEU A 49 1.34 -9.03 1.22
CA LEU A 49 1.78 -7.67 0.92
C LEU A 49 1.29 -6.69 2.00
N GLN A 50 0.03 -6.81 2.44
CA GLN A 50 -0.51 -6.01 3.53
C GLN A 50 0.25 -6.25 4.84
N ALA A 51 0.48 -7.51 5.19
CA ALA A 51 1.24 -7.87 6.38
C ALA A 51 2.66 -7.29 6.36
N GLN A 52 3.35 -7.38 5.22
CA GLN A 52 4.69 -6.80 5.07
C GLN A 52 4.69 -5.27 5.18
N ILE A 53 3.66 -4.59 4.69
CA ILE A 53 3.54 -3.13 4.85
C ILE A 53 3.32 -2.79 6.33
N GLU A 54 2.53 -3.59 7.04
CA GLU A 54 2.21 -3.39 8.46
C GLU A 54 3.38 -3.70 9.41
N GLU A 55 4.48 -4.30 8.93
CA GLU A 55 5.73 -4.44 9.69
C GLU A 55 6.38 -3.08 10.02
N ASP A 56 6.06 -2.02 9.28
CA ASP A 56 6.49 -0.64 9.58
C ASP A 56 5.62 -0.01 10.69
N GLU A 57 5.70 -0.57 11.90
CA GLU A 57 4.88 -0.17 13.06
C GLU A 57 5.06 1.30 13.48
N ASP A 58 6.16 1.95 13.08
CA ASP A 58 6.43 3.36 13.35
C ASP A 58 5.56 4.31 12.50
N HIS A 59 5.08 3.84 11.34
CA HIS A 59 4.37 4.67 10.37
C HIS A 59 3.00 4.13 9.93
N VAL A 60 2.78 2.81 10.02
CA VAL A 60 1.58 2.12 9.55
C VAL A 60 0.73 1.69 10.75
N GLN A 61 -0.50 2.21 10.81
CA GLN A 61 -1.48 1.80 11.83
C GLN A 61 -2.34 0.62 11.37
N SER A 62 -2.66 0.55 10.07
CA SER A 62 -3.34 -0.56 9.41
C SER A 62 -3.34 -0.31 7.89
N THR A 63 -3.65 -1.35 7.12
CA THR A 63 -3.89 -1.27 5.68
C THR A 63 -5.29 -1.75 5.31
N ASP A 64 -5.87 -1.20 4.25
CA ASP A 64 -7.21 -1.55 3.77
C ASP A 64 -7.28 -1.49 2.24
N VAL A 65 -8.06 -2.40 1.64
CA VAL A 65 -8.38 -2.36 0.21
C VAL A 65 -9.51 -1.36 -0.03
N VAL A 66 -9.21 -0.27 -0.73
CA VAL A 66 -10.22 0.73 -1.11
C VAL A 66 -11.12 0.20 -2.24
N ALA A 67 -10.53 -0.44 -3.25
CA ALA A 67 -11.21 -1.06 -4.37
C ALA A 67 -10.25 -2.03 -5.09
N MET A 68 -10.79 -3.07 -5.72
CA MET A 68 -10.03 -4.04 -6.52
C MET A 68 -10.80 -4.37 -7.81
N GLN A 69 -10.09 -4.48 -8.92
CA GLN A 69 -10.63 -4.88 -10.22
C GLN A 69 -9.63 -5.80 -10.92
N LYS A 70 -10.15 -6.75 -11.71
CA LYS A 70 -9.30 -7.52 -12.64
C LYS A 70 -8.91 -6.63 -13.82
N LEU A 71 -7.66 -6.75 -14.24
CA LEU A 71 -7.12 -6.15 -15.47
C LEU A 71 -7.38 -7.04 -16.68
#